data_AF-A0A5R8MSV9-F1
#
_entry.id   AF-A0A5R8MSV9-F1
#
_cell.length_a   1.000
_cell.length_b   1.000
_cell.length_c   1.000
_cell.angle_alpha   90.00
_cell.angle_beta   90.00
_cell.angle_gamma   90.00
#
_symmetry.space_group_name_H-M   'P 1'
#
loop_
_entity.id
_entity.type
_entity.pdbx_description
1 polymer ?
#
loop_
_entity_poly.entity_id
_entity_poly.type
_entity_poly.pdbx_seq_one_letter_code
_entity_poly.pdbx_strand_id
1 'polypeptide(L)'
;MAIHITTLAERPEFIGTVWEMPDSWPKFMDHDPIAWSLFGPVVQPHRDYAVIATEDDVLVGHGHSVPFALNLPGRGPELPDTGWDQILIRCLRGDPRLQAGGNRTPAEQGRGSRFASRRTGVSNKRASPS
;
A
#
# COMPACT_ATOMS: atom_id res chain seq x y z
N MET A 1 -27.21 0.10 -0.92
CA MET A 1 -26.33 1.26 -0.71
C MET A 1 -25.25 0.88 0.28
N ALA A 2 -24.26 0.15 -0.22
CA ALA A 2 -23.06 -0.25 0.49
C ALA A 2 -21.87 0.11 -0.40
N ILE A 3 -20.85 0.72 0.20
CA ILE A 3 -19.63 1.08 -0.52
C ILE A 3 -18.72 -0.13 -0.55
N HIS A 4 -18.31 -0.53 -1.76
CA HIS A 4 -17.32 -1.57 -1.98
C HIS A 4 -15.98 -0.92 -2.31
N ILE A 5 -14.94 -1.28 -1.57
CA ILE A 5 -13.57 -0.82 -1.82
C ILE A 5 -12.79 -1.97 -2.42
N THR A 6 -12.27 -1.76 -3.62
CA THR A 6 -11.41 -2.71 -4.34
C THR A 6 -10.18 -1.99 -4.85
N THR A 7 -9.19 -2.74 -5.32
CA THR A 7 -8.04 -2.15 -6.03
C THR A 7 -8.38 -1.86 -7.49
N LEU A 8 -7.65 -0.94 -8.11
CA LEU A 8 -7.76 -0.67 -9.55
C LEU A 8 -7.27 -1.86 -10.40
N ALA A 9 -6.41 -2.71 -9.82
CA ALA A 9 -5.98 -3.96 -10.44
C ALA A 9 -7.13 -5.00 -10.50
N GLU A 10 -7.98 -5.05 -9.48
CA GLU A 10 -9.15 -5.95 -9.43
C GLU A 10 -10.28 -5.51 -10.35
N ARG A 11 -10.41 -4.20 -10.63
CA ARG A 11 -11.45 -3.61 -11.47
C ARG A 11 -10.85 -2.73 -12.58
N PRO A 12 -10.12 -3.32 -13.56
CA PRO A 12 -9.39 -2.57 -14.58
C PRO A 12 -10.30 -1.75 -15.52
N GLU A 13 -11.59 -2.06 -15.60
CA GLU A 13 -12.55 -1.28 -16.38
C GLU A 13 -12.63 0.20 -15.94
N PHE A 14 -12.27 0.53 -14.69
CA PHE A 14 -12.29 1.90 -14.19
C PHE A 14 -11.00 2.69 -14.42
N ILE A 15 -9.96 2.10 -15.05
CA ILE A 15 -8.65 2.77 -15.25
C ILE A 15 -8.77 4.10 -15.98
N GLY A 16 -9.70 4.24 -16.92
CA GLY A 16 -9.97 5.52 -17.58
C GLY A 16 -10.81 6.45 -16.71
N THR A 17 -11.92 5.91 -16.19
CA THR A 17 -12.93 6.67 -15.44
C THR A 17 -12.41 7.34 -14.19
N VAL A 18 -11.41 6.77 -13.50
CA VAL A 18 -10.79 7.41 -12.32
C VAL A 18 -10.15 8.76 -12.64
N TRP A 19 -9.72 9.00 -13.88
CA TRP A 19 -9.12 10.28 -14.30
C TRP A 19 -10.15 11.31 -14.76
N GLU A 20 -11.41 10.89 -14.95
CA GLU A 20 -12.53 11.75 -15.32
C GLU A 20 -13.25 12.31 -14.09
N MET A 21 -12.97 11.74 -12.91
CA MET A 21 -13.51 12.25 -11.64
C MET A 21 -12.99 13.66 -11.37
N PRO A 22 -13.83 14.56 -10.81
CA PRO A 22 -13.38 15.85 -10.32
C PRO A 22 -12.23 15.66 -9.33
N ASP A 23 -11.11 16.32 -9.56
CA ASP A 23 -10.02 16.28 -8.60
C ASP A 23 -10.44 16.97 -7.29
N SER A 24 -10.02 16.39 -6.17
CA SER A 24 -10.20 16.97 -4.84
C SER A 24 -8.95 17.74 -4.41
N TRP A 25 -8.07 18.11 -5.35
CA TRP A 25 -6.73 18.58 -5.03
C TRP A 25 -6.79 20.05 -4.62
N PRO A 26 -6.07 20.46 -3.56
CA PRO A 26 -5.93 21.88 -3.27
C PRO A 26 -5.23 22.59 -4.42
N LYS A 27 -5.69 23.80 -4.77
CA LYS A 27 -5.16 24.61 -5.90
C LYS A 27 -3.64 24.78 -5.94
N PHE A 28 -2.95 24.72 -4.81
CA PHE A 28 -1.50 24.87 -4.80
C PHE A 28 -0.78 23.67 -5.44
N MET A 29 -1.41 22.49 -5.43
CA MET A 29 -0.84 21.27 -6.04
C MET A 29 -0.79 21.38 -7.57
N ASP A 30 -1.63 22.22 -8.18
CA ASP A 30 -1.60 22.49 -9.63
C ASP A 30 -0.27 23.13 -10.08
N HIS A 31 0.49 23.68 -9.13
CA HIS A 31 1.79 24.30 -9.37
C HIS A 31 2.97 23.39 -9.03
N ASP A 32 2.72 22.13 -8.65
CA ASP A 32 3.76 21.14 -8.41
C ASP A 32 4.14 20.43 -9.74
N PRO A 33 5.31 20.77 -10.32
CA PRO A 33 5.73 20.18 -11.59
C PRO A 33 6.06 18.69 -11.46
N ILE A 34 6.44 18.21 -10.27
CA ILE A 34 6.76 16.80 -10.04
C ILE A 34 5.47 16.00 -9.97
N ALA A 35 4.49 16.44 -9.20
CA ALA A 35 3.17 15.81 -9.14
C ALA A 35 2.56 15.70 -10.53
N TRP A 36 2.51 16.82 -11.25
CA TRP A 36 1.93 16.89 -12.60
C TRP A 36 2.60 15.92 -13.59
N SER A 37 3.94 15.83 -13.54
CA SER A 37 4.69 15.02 -14.48
C SER A 37 4.73 13.53 -14.11
N LEU A 38 4.68 13.20 -12.82
CA LEU A 38 4.96 11.83 -12.34
C LEU A 38 3.74 11.08 -11.87
N PHE A 39 2.64 11.75 -11.50
CA PHE A 39 1.50 11.06 -10.89
C PHE A 39 0.90 9.97 -11.79
N GLY A 40 0.56 10.29 -13.05
CA GLY A 40 0.06 9.31 -14.02
C GLY A 40 1.06 8.17 -14.31
N PRO A 41 2.32 8.48 -14.71
CA PRO A 41 3.34 7.47 -14.98
C PRO A 41 3.67 6.55 -13.81
N VAL A 42 3.56 7.04 -12.57
CA VAL A 42 3.82 6.25 -11.37
C VAL A 42 2.61 5.43 -10.95
N VAL A 43 1.39 5.94 -11.04
CA VAL A 43 0.17 5.20 -10.66
C VAL A 43 -0.06 4.00 -11.58
N GLN A 44 0.18 4.15 -12.88
CA GLN A 44 -0.13 3.14 -13.88
C GLN A 44 0.52 1.76 -13.64
N PRO A 45 1.80 1.65 -13.24
CA PRO A 45 2.42 0.37 -12.88
C PRO A 45 2.10 -0.11 -11.44
N HIS A 46 1.46 0.72 -10.59
CA HIS A 46 1.21 0.40 -9.18
C HIS A 46 -0.30 0.28 -8.87
N ARG A 47 -1.08 -0.28 -9.79
CA ARG A 47 -2.55 -0.41 -9.65
C ARG A 47 -2.98 -1.30 -8.48
N ASP A 48 -2.13 -2.21 -8.03
CA ASP A 48 -2.36 -3.00 -6.82
C ASP A 48 -2.40 -2.15 -5.54
N TYR A 49 -1.85 -0.94 -5.61
CA TYR A 49 -1.80 0.04 -4.52
C TYR A 49 -2.73 1.24 -4.78
N ALA A 50 -3.48 1.23 -5.88
CA ALA A 50 -4.54 2.19 -6.18
C ALA A 50 -5.88 1.57 -5.78
N VAL A 51 -6.69 2.30 -5.00
CA VAL A 51 -8.00 1.86 -4.53
C VAL A 51 -9.10 2.65 -5.20
N ILE A 52 -10.23 2.00 -5.42
CA ILE A 52 -11.48 2.61 -5.88
C ILE A 52 -12.59 2.28 -4.90
N ALA A 53 -13.57 3.17 -4.80
CA ALA A 53 -14.79 2.98 -4.06
C ALA A 53 -15.96 3.00 -5.05
N THR A 54 -16.77 1.95 -5.04
CA THR A 54 -17.99 1.87 -5.86
C THR A 54 -19.24 1.72 -5.00
N GLU A 55 -20.32 2.34 -5.44
CA GLU A 55 -21.68 2.13 -4.92
C GLU A 55 -22.57 1.72 -6.09
N ASP A 56 -23.18 0.53 -6.01
CA ASP A 56 -24.00 -0.04 -7.09
C ASP A 56 -23.28 -0.04 -8.47
N ASP A 57 -21.99 -0.42 -8.45
CA ASP A 57 -21.05 -0.40 -9.60
C ASP A 57 -20.78 0.98 -10.22
N VAL A 58 -21.19 2.06 -9.55
CA VAL A 58 -20.82 3.43 -9.91
C VAL A 58 -19.60 3.85 -9.11
N LEU A 59 -18.58 4.38 -9.79
CA LEU A 59 -17.39 4.93 -9.13
C LEU A 59 -17.75 6.19 -8.34
N VAL A 60 -17.52 6.15 -7.03
CA VAL A 60 -17.82 7.27 -6.10
C VAL A 60 -16.56 7.85 -5.45
N GLY A 61 -15.41 7.18 -5.59
CA GLY A 61 -14.14 7.66 -5.05
C GLY A 61 -12.95 6.84 -5.53
N HIS A 62 -11.76 7.44 -5.45
CA HIS A 62 -10.51 6.75 -5.73
C HIS A 62 -9.38 7.28 -4.87
N GLY A 63 -8.34 6.48 -4.68
CA GLY A 63 -7.15 6.83 -3.91
C GLY A 63 -5.93 6.17 -4.52
N HIS A 64 -4.83 6.92 -4.60
CA HIS A 64 -3.58 6.46 -5.21
C HIS A 64 -2.49 6.39 -4.16
N SER A 65 -1.80 5.25 -4.09
CA SER A 65 -0.63 5.08 -3.24
C SER A 65 0.47 4.33 -3.98
N VAL A 66 1.69 4.45 -3.47
CA VAL A 66 2.87 3.82 -4.07
C VAL A 66 3.65 3.10 -2.98
N PRO A 67 4.23 1.91 -3.29
CA PRO A 67 5.01 1.18 -2.32
C PRO A 67 6.30 1.94 -1.98
N PHE A 68 6.53 2.13 -0.69
CA PHE A 68 7.70 2.81 -0.16
C PHE A 68 8.22 2.04 1.07
N ALA A 69 9.53 1.80 1.10
CA ALA A 69 10.20 1.21 2.25
C ALA A 69 11.31 2.13 2.78
N LEU A 70 11.37 2.22 4.11
CA LEU A 70 12.49 2.77 4.87
C LEU A 70 13.49 1.65 5.17
N ASN A 71 14.72 2.02 5.54
CA ASN A 71 15.75 1.07 6.00
C ASN A 71 16.21 0.03 4.96
N LEU A 72 16.17 0.37 3.67
CA LEU A 72 16.83 -0.44 2.65
C LEU A 72 18.35 -0.19 2.68
N PRO A 73 19.21 -1.15 2.30
CA PRO A 73 20.64 -0.92 2.18
C PRO A 73 20.94 0.29 1.28
N GLY A 74 21.65 1.29 1.81
CA GLY A 74 21.92 2.57 1.15
C GLY A 74 20.81 3.63 1.34
N ARG A 75 19.84 3.37 2.22
CA ARG A 75 18.73 4.28 2.56
C ARG A 75 18.63 4.41 4.08
N GLY A 76 18.61 5.63 4.58
CA GLY A 76 18.45 5.91 6.00
C GLY A 76 17.05 5.54 6.54
N PRO A 77 16.86 5.66 7.87
CA PRO A 77 15.57 5.42 8.53
C PRO A 77 14.58 6.57 8.33
N GLU A 78 15.03 7.71 7.83
CA GLU A 78 14.24 8.94 7.74
C GLU A 78 13.52 9.06 6.39
N LEU A 79 12.40 9.79 6.43
CA LEU A 79 11.73 10.24 5.21
C LEU A 79 12.63 11.25 4.47
N PRO A 80 12.58 11.31 3.14
CA PRO A 80 13.37 12.30 2.40
C PRO A 80 12.96 13.72 2.78
N ASP A 81 13.94 14.61 2.91
CA ASP A 81 13.71 16.05 3.09
C ASP A 81 12.91 16.67 1.94
N THR A 82 13.09 16.12 0.74
CA THR A 82 12.33 16.45 -0.49
C THR A 82 10.93 15.85 -0.53
N GLY A 83 10.49 15.17 0.55
CA GLY A 83 9.12 14.73 0.74
C GLY A 83 8.64 13.72 -0.30
N TRP A 84 7.38 13.89 -0.72
CA TRP A 84 6.65 12.98 -1.60
C TRP A 84 7.23 12.93 -3.03
N ASP A 85 7.75 14.04 -3.54
CA ASP A 85 8.40 14.12 -4.87
C ASP A 85 9.51 13.09 -5.02
N GLN A 86 10.33 12.96 -3.98
CA GLN A 86 11.42 12.01 -3.97
C GLN A 86 10.93 10.56 -3.94
N ILE A 87 9.76 10.31 -3.36
CA ILE A 87 9.10 8.99 -3.40
C ILE A 87 8.63 8.70 -4.82
N LEU A 88 7.94 9.64 -5.48
CA LEU A 88 7.49 9.48 -6.87
C LEU A 88 8.65 9.21 -7.83
N ILE A 89 9.75 9.96 -7.72
CA ILE A 89 10.96 9.76 -8.53
C ILE A 89 11.56 8.36 -8.31
N ARG A 90 11.57 7.87 -7.06
CA ARG A 90 12.08 6.53 -6.73
C ARG A 90 11.18 5.44 -7.30
N CYS A 91 9.86 5.60 -7.21
CA CYS A 91 8.88 4.67 -7.75
C CYS A 91 8.97 4.59 -9.28
N LEU A 92 9.08 5.74 -9.97
CA LEU A 92 9.25 5.76 -11.42
C LEU A 92 10.53 5.03 -11.87
N ARG A 93 11.64 5.26 -11.15
CA ARG A 93 12.92 4.60 -11.44
C ARG A 93 12.84 3.08 -11.29
N GLY A 94 11.88 2.59 -10.47
CA GLY A 94 11.79 1.20 -10.04
C GLY A 94 12.94 0.85 -9.11
N ASP A 95 12.68 0.72 -7.80
CA ASP A 95 13.70 0.21 -6.88
C ASP A 95 13.70 -1.33 -6.95
N PRO A 96 14.73 -1.98 -7.53
CA PRO A 96 14.78 -3.44 -7.61
C PRO A 96 14.80 -4.10 -6.22
N ARG A 97 15.12 -3.35 -5.16
CA ARG A 97 15.09 -3.84 -3.78
C ARG A 97 13.67 -4.03 -3.25
N LEU A 98 12.69 -3.28 -3.76
CA LEU A 98 11.28 -3.50 -3.45
C LEU A 98 10.72 -4.72 -4.20
N GLN A 99 11.22 -4.94 -5.42
CA GLN A 99 10.85 -6.11 -6.25
C GLN A 99 11.35 -7.43 -5.62
N ALA A 100 12.55 -7.42 -5.04
CA ALA A 100 13.17 -8.62 -4.45
C ALA A 100 12.44 -9.21 -3.23
N GLY A 101 11.60 -8.42 -2.53
CA GLY A 101 10.77 -8.88 -1.41
C GLY A 101 9.32 -9.22 -1.79
N GLY A 102 8.92 -8.94 -3.04
CA GLY A 102 7.54 -9.03 -3.52
C GLY A 102 7.15 -10.36 -4.17
N ASN A 103 8.12 -11.24 -4.48
CA ASN A 103 7.84 -12.52 -5.13
C ASN A 103 7.42 -13.60 -4.11
N ARG A 104 6.42 -13.29 -3.27
CA ARG A 104 5.71 -14.33 -2.52
C ARG A 104 4.68 -14.95 -3.45
N THR A 105 4.96 -16.17 -3.89
CA THR A 105 4.03 -16.95 -4.71
C THR A 105 2.68 -17.12 -3.97
N PRO A 106 1.54 -17.25 -4.68
CA PRO A 106 0.21 -17.42 -4.07
C PRO A 106 0.13 -18.58 -3.05
N ALA A 107 1.06 -19.54 -3.10
CA ALA A 107 1.12 -20.69 -2.20
C ALA A 107 1.55 -20.35 -0.75
N GLU A 108 2.13 -19.18 -0.50
CA GLU A 108 2.65 -18.79 0.83
C GLU A 108 1.66 -17.95 1.65
N GLN A 109 0.62 -17.40 1.04
CA GLN A 109 -0.42 -16.61 1.72
C GLN A 109 -1.39 -17.49 2.55
N GLY A 110 -1.40 -18.81 2.35
CA GLY A 110 -2.35 -19.74 2.99
C GLY A 110 -1.88 -20.41 4.30
N ARG A 111 -0.70 -20.11 4.85
CA ARG A 111 -0.15 -20.82 6.03
C ARG A 111 0.23 -19.90 7.19
N GLY A 112 -0.66 -18.99 7.55
CA GLY A 112 -0.42 -18.00 8.60
C GLY A 112 -1.54 -17.79 9.61
N SER A 113 -2.35 -18.81 9.94
CA SER A 113 -3.19 -18.74 11.15
C SER A 113 -3.53 -20.13 11.68
N ARG A 114 -2.66 -20.66 12.55
CA ARG A 114 -3.06 -21.67 13.53
C ARG A 114 -2.63 -21.20 14.91
N PHE A 115 -3.58 -20.51 15.55
CA PHE A 115 -3.87 -20.50 16.98
C PHE A 115 -2.81 -21.15 17.88
N ALA A 116 -2.00 -20.33 18.56
CA ALA A 116 -1.33 -20.73 19.78
C ALA A 116 -2.16 -20.27 20.98
N SER A 117 -3.27 -20.97 21.24
CA SER A 117 -3.90 -20.96 22.56
C SER A 117 -3.18 -22.01 23.41
N ARG A 118 -2.27 -21.57 24.29
CA ARG A 118 -1.86 -22.35 25.46
C ARG A 118 -2.17 -21.53 26.70
N ARG A 119 -3.37 -21.75 27.25
CA ARG A 119 -3.72 -21.47 28.65
C ARG A 119 -4.02 -22.80 29.30
N THR A 120 -3.14 -23.24 30.21
CA THR A 120 -3.33 -24.14 31.38
C THR A 120 -1.94 -24.66 31.77
N GLY A 121 -1.46 -24.61 33.01
CA GLY A 121 -2.11 -24.22 34.25
C GLY A 121 -1.06 -23.95 35.34
N VAL A 122 -1.50 -23.18 36.32
CA VAL A 122 -0.87 -23.03 37.63
C VAL A 122 -0.70 -24.41 38.26
N SER A 123 0.51 -24.75 38.70
CA SER A 123 0.73 -25.82 39.66
C SER A 123 1.52 -25.28 40.84
N ASN A 124 0.80 -25.13 41.95
CA ASN A 124 1.32 -24.89 43.29
C ASN A 124 1.49 -26.26 43.95
N LYS A 125 2.69 -26.60 44.46
CA LYS A 125 2.89 -27.51 45.61
C LYS A 125 4.35 -27.58 46.09
N ARG A 126 4.51 -27.08 47.33
CA ARG A 126 5.23 -27.66 48.49
C ARG A 126 6.77 -27.56 48.65
N ALA A 127 7.17 -26.74 49.63
CA ALA A 127 8.06 -27.00 50.79
C ALA A 127 8.28 -28.50 51.15
N SER A 128 9.38 -29.02 51.72
CA SER A 128 10.70 -28.58 52.23
C SER A 128 11.58 -29.88 52.40
N PRO A 129 12.54 -30.00 53.33
CA PRO A 129 14.00 -29.81 53.15
C PRO A 129 14.82 -31.09 53.40
N SER A 130 16.14 -31.04 53.19
CA SER A 130 17.16 -31.83 53.90
C SER A 130 18.49 -31.09 53.88
#